data_AF-A0A9E3HVQ5-F1
#
_entry.id   AF-A0A9E3HVQ5-F1
#
_cell.length_a   1.000
_cell.length_b   1.000
_cell.length_c   1.000
_cell.angle_alpha   90.00
_cell.angle_beta   90.00
_cell.angle_gamma   90.00
#
_symmetry.space_group_name_H-M   'P 1'
#
loop_
_entity.id
_entity.type
_entity.pdbx_description
1 polymer ?
#
loop_
_entity_poly.entity_id
_entity_poly.type
_entity_poly.pdbx_seq_one_letter_code
_entity_poly.pdbx_strand_id
1 'polypeptide(L)'
;MPLENTAWERGKGGYKLIQYMAAGVATLSSPVGANLEIVEESRTGLFADGPGQWSAKLGELLADRERCAKMGMVGRRRAEEMFDYRVTVRKLIALLTDKTD
;
A
#
# COMPACT_ATOMS: atom_id res chain seq x y z
N MET A 1 9.14 -2.62 1.01
CA MET A 1 9.48 -1.58 2.03
C MET A 1 9.71 -2.27 3.36
N PRO A 2 10.89 -2.86 3.61
CA PRO A 2 11.23 -3.32 4.94
C PRO A 2 11.47 -2.11 5.84
N LEU A 3 10.74 -2.04 6.95
CA LEU A 3 10.84 -1.00 7.95
C LEU A 3 10.91 -1.65 9.33
N GLU A 4 11.72 -1.07 10.21
CA GLU A 4 11.71 -1.35 11.64
C GLU A 4 10.55 -0.59 12.30
N ASN A 5 9.98 -1.12 13.40
CA ASN A 5 8.88 -0.44 14.09
C ASN A 5 9.37 0.61 15.08
N THR A 6 10.05 1.65 14.59
CA THR A 6 10.47 2.80 15.42
C THR A 6 9.57 4.02 15.20
N ALA A 7 9.69 5.03 16.07
CA ALA A 7 8.96 6.28 15.93
C ALA A 7 9.26 7.00 14.59
N TRP A 8 10.50 6.90 14.11
CA TRP A 8 10.91 7.50 12.85
C TRP A 8 10.23 6.83 11.65
N GLU A 9 10.25 5.50 11.58
CA GLU A 9 9.61 4.73 10.51
C GLU A 9 8.09 4.89 10.48
N ARG A 10 7.44 5.04 11.65
CA ARG A 10 5.99 5.29 11.72
C ARG A 10 5.59 6.63 11.10
N GLY A 11 6.48 7.62 11.08
CA GLY A 11 6.26 8.93 10.43
C GLY A 11 6.50 8.95 8.93
N LYS A 12 7.03 7.86 8.35
CA LYS A 12 7.28 7.78 6.90
C LYS A 12 5.97 7.59 6.14
N GLY A 13 5.82 8.32 5.03
CA GLY A 13 4.76 8.07 4.06
C GLY A 13 5.01 6.81 3.22
N GLY A 14 3.98 6.32 2.53
CA GLY A 14 4.06 5.11 1.71
C GLY A 14 4.18 5.35 0.20
N TYR A 15 4.85 6.42 -0.25
CA TYR A 15 4.85 6.82 -1.67
C TYR A 15 5.32 5.72 -2.62
N LYS A 16 6.41 5.01 -2.28
CA LYS A 16 6.92 3.88 -3.08
C LYS A 16 5.91 2.73 -3.19
N LEU A 17 5.16 2.48 -2.11
CA LEU A 17 4.13 1.45 -2.07
C LEU A 17 2.97 1.80 -3.01
N ILE A 18 2.51 3.05 -2.95
CA ILE A 18 1.47 3.59 -3.84
C ILE A 18 1.92 3.53 -5.30
N GLN A 19 3.17 3.87 -5.62
CA GLN A 19 3.70 3.77 -6.98
C GLN A 19 3.70 2.33 -7.52
N TYR A 20 4.03 1.35 -6.68
CA TYR A 20 4.00 -0.06 -7.10
C TYR A 20 2.59 -0.59 -7.29
N MET A 21 1.67 -0.22 -6.41
CA MET A 21 0.24 -0.49 -6.61
C MET A 21 -0.24 0.17 -7.90
N ALA A 22 0.09 1.43 -8.13
CA ALA A 22 -0.22 2.15 -9.36
C ALA A 22 0.46 1.51 -10.59
N ALA A 23 1.56 0.79 -10.47
CA ALA A 23 2.15 0.04 -11.57
C ALA A 23 1.47 -1.34 -11.80
N GLY A 24 0.47 -1.72 -11.00
CA GLY A 24 -0.17 -3.03 -11.06
C GLY A 24 0.70 -4.16 -10.51
N VAL A 25 1.66 -3.85 -9.63
CA VAL A 25 2.58 -4.82 -9.04
C VAL A 25 2.10 -5.17 -7.63
N ALA A 26 2.00 -6.47 -7.33
CA ALA A 26 1.71 -6.93 -5.97
C ALA A 26 2.78 -6.46 -4.99
N THR A 27 2.35 -5.92 -3.85
CA THR A 27 3.27 -5.31 -2.89
C THR A 27 3.47 -6.17 -1.65
N LEU A 28 4.72 -6.21 -1.16
CA LEU A 28 5.08 -6.74 0.16
C LEU A 28 5.74 -5.62 0.99
N SER A 29 5.29 -5.43 2.22
CA SER A 29 5.76 -4.37 3.11
C SER A 29 5.76 -4.78 4.58
N SER A 30 6.54 -4.08 5.42
CA SER A 30 6.37 -4.20 6.86
C SER A 30 5.04 -3.58 7.32
N PRO A 31 4.36 -4.14 8.33
CA PRO A 31 3.11 -3.62 8.89
C PRO A 31 3.37 -2.39 9.79
N VAL A 32 3.93 -1.32 9.23
CA VAL A 32 4.40 -0.14 9.98
C VAL A 32 3.85 1.15 9.36
N GLY A 33 3.31 2.03 10.20
CA GLY A 33 2.88 3.38 9.82
C GLY A 33 1.88 3.39 8.66
N ALA A 34 2.10 4.28 7.69
CA ALA A 34 1.22 4.45 6.53
C ALA A 34 1.01 3.16 5.71
N ASN A 35 1.90 2.16 5.80
CA ASN A 35 1.70 0.89 5.08
C ASN A 35 0.41 0.18 5.51
N LEU A 36 0.00 0.31 6.79
CA LEU A 36 -1.22 -0.29 7.34
C LEU A 36 -2.49 0.34 6.76
N GLU A 37 -2.43 1.60 6.34
CA GLU A 37 -3.55 2.30 5.70
C GLU A 37 -3.57 2.04 4.19
N ILE A 38 -2.39 1.89 3.58
CA ILE A 38 -2.24 1.74 2.13
C ILE A 38 -2.55 0.32 1.67
N VAL A 39 -2.10 -0.70 2.40
CA VAL A 39 -2.25 -2.11 2.01
C VAL A 39 -3.41 -2.78 2.74
N GLU A 40 -4.29 -3.42 1.97
CA GLU A 40 -5.28 -4.36 2.48
C GLU A 40 -4.69 -5.78 2.38
N GLU A 41 -4.35 -6.34 3.53
CA GLU A 41 -3.69 -7.65 3.65
C GLU A 41 -4.41 -8.72 2.84
N SER A 42 -3.63 -9.50 2.07
CA SER A 42 -4.09 -10.55 1.17
C SER A 42 -5.01 -10.13 0.01
N ARG A 43 -5.41 -8.85 -0.07
CA ARG A 43 -6.25 -8.31 -1.15
C ARG A 43 -5.45 -7.47 -2.15
N THR A 44 -4.71 -6.48 -1.67
CA THR A 44 -3.92 -5.56 -2.51
C THR A 44 -2.42 -5.76 -2.36
N GLY A 45 -2.01 -6.48 -1.33
CA GLY A 45 -0.62 -6.72 -0.96
C GLY A 45 -0.54 -7.67 0.23
N LEU A 46 0.68 -7.88 0.72
CA LEU A 46 0.98 -8.69 1.89
C LEU A 46 1.85 -7.89 2.86
N PHE A 47 1.75 -8.26 4.14
CA PHE A 47 2.65 -7.81 5.19
C PHE A 47 3.66 -8.90 5.56
N ALA A 48 4.87 -8.46 5.90
CA ALA A 48 5.89 -9.32 6.49
C ALA A 48 6.65 -8.56 7.58
N ASP A 49 6.73 -9.16 8.76
CA ASP A 49 7.53 -8.73 9.88
C ASP A 49 8.74 -9.67 10.08
N GLY A 50 9.93 -9.13 9.80
CA GLY A 50 11.19 -9.85 9.90
C GLY A 50 11.52 -10.81 8.73
N PRO A 51 12.80 -11.17 8.56
CA PRO A 51 13.30 -11.84 7.35
C PRO A 51 12.61 -13.17 7.00
N GLY A 52 12.21 -13.95 8.01
CA GLY A 52 11.53 -15.23 7.79
C GLY A 52 10.18 -15.07 7.08
N GLN A 53 9.37 -14.09 7.52
CA GLN A 53 8.09 -13.82 6.88
C GLN A 53 8.27 -13.23 5.48
N TRP A 54 9.29 -12.39 5.27
CA TRP A 54 9.61 -11.87 3.94
C TRP A 54 9.89 -12.99 2.94
N SER A 55 10.76 -13.93 3.30
CA SER A 55 11.07 -15.09 2.46
C SER A 55 9.84 -15.94 2.18
N ALA A 56 9.04 -16.24 3.21
CA ALA A 56 7.83 -17.04 3.06
C ALA A 56 6.80 -16.39 2.12
N LYS A 57 6.50 -15.09 2.33
CA LYS A 57 5.50 -14.35 1.56
C LYS A 57 5.94 -14.09 0.13
N LEU A 58 7.23 -13.84 -0.11
CA LEU A 58 7.78 -13.81 -1.46
C LEU A 58 7.62 -15.18 -2.14
N GLY A 59 7.92 -16.27 -1.43
CA GLY A 59 7.69 -17.63 -1.91
C GLY A 59 6.24 -17.89 -2.32
N GLU A 60 5.27 -17.46 -1.51
CA GLU A 60 3.84 -17.55 -1.84
C GLU A 60 3.50 -16.84 -3.17
N LEU A 61 3.99 -15.61 -3.35
CA LEU A 61 3.73 -14.83 -4.57
C LEU A 61 4.44 -15.40 -5.81
N LEU A 62 5.61 -15.99 -5.64
CA LEU A 62 6.37 -16.61 -6.73
C LEU A 62 5.77 -17.97 -7.16
N ALA A 63 5.21 -18.72 -6.20
CA ALA A 63 4.58 -20.01 -6.45
C ALA A 63 3.24 -19.89 -7.18
N ASP A 64 2.52 -18.77 -7.01
CA ASP A 64 1.22 -18.51 -7.63
C ASP A 64 1.22 -17.18 -8.39
N ARG A 65 1.65 -17.23 -9.66
CA ARG A 65 1.76 -16.05 -10.52
C ARG A 65 0.41 -15.43 -10.85
N GLU A 66 -0.66 -16.23 -10.91
CA GLU A 66 -2.01 -15.72 -11.18
C GLU A 66 -2.52 -14.90 -10.00
N ARG A 67 -2.40 -15.43 -8.78
CA ARG A 67 -2.70 -14.69 -7.54
C ARG A 67 -1.87 -13.42 -7.45
N CYS A 68 -0.57 -13.50 -7.76
CA CYS A 68 0.32 -12.33 -7.76
C CYS A 68 -0.16 -11.25 -8.74
N ALA A 69 -0.46 -11.61 -9.99
CA ALA A 69 -0.97 -10.68 -10.99
C ALA A 69 -2.32 -10.08 -10.58
N LYS A 70 -3.25 -10.91 -10.07
CA LYS A 70 -4.56 -10.47 -9.59
C LYS A 70 -4.43 -9.48 -8.43
N MET A 71 -3.57 -9.77 -7.46
CA MET A 71 -3.29 -8.88 -6.32
C MET A 71 -2.74 -7.54 -6.80
N GLY A 72 -1.81 -7.54 -7.76
CA GLY A 72 -1.30 -6.31 -8.37
C GLY A 72 -2.39 -5.48 -9.03
N MET A 73 -3.29 -6.11 -9.80
CA MET A 73 -4.42 -5.43 -10.43
C MET A 73 -5.45 -4.87 -9.43
N VAL A 74 -5.67 -5.58 -8.32
CA VAL A 74 -6.52 -5.07 -7.22
C VAL A 74 -5.83 -3.88 -6.54
N GLY A 75 -4.51 -3.95 -6.33
CA GLY A 75 -3.69 -2.85 -5.84
C GLY A 75 -3.77 -1.61 -6.74
N ARG A 76 -3.70 -1.79 -8.08
CA ARG A 76 -3.88 -0.71 -9.06
C ARG A 76 -5.19 0.03 -8.88
N ARG A 77 -6.31 -0.71 -8.82
CA ARG A 77 -7.63 -0.10 -8.61
C ARG A 77 -7.70 0.69 -7.32
N ARG A 78 -7.19 0.14 -6.22
CA ARG A 78 -7.11 0.86 -4.95
C ARG A 78 -6.29 2.15 -5.07
N ALA A 79 -5.17 2.12 -5.78
CA ALA A 79 -4.34 3.30 -5.97
C ALA A 79 -5.09 4.41 -6.73
N GLU A 80 -5.85 4.05 -7.76
CA GLU A 80 -6.69 4.97 -8.53
C GLU A 80 -7.85 5.54 -7.69
N GLU A 81 -8.49 4.70 -6.88
CA GLU A 81 -9.64 5.06 -6.05
C GLU A 81 -9.25 5.96 -4.87
N MET A 82 -8.06 5.76 -4.30
CA MET A 82 -7.67 6.40 -3.03
C MET A 82 -6.62 7.49 -3.17
N PHE A 83 -5.66 7.30 -4.08
CA PHE A 83 -4.40 8.07 -4.12
C PHE A 83 -4.16 8.80 -5.45
N ASP A 84 -5.05 8.67 -6.44
CA ASP A 84 -5.00 9.50 -7.64
C ASP A 84 -5.12 10.98 -7.28
N TYR A 85 -4.32 11.84 -7.92
CA TYR A 85 -4.30 13.26 -7.61
C TYR A 85 -5.68 13.91 -7.77
N ARG A 86 -6.53 13.44 -8.69
CA ARG A 86 -7.91 13.93 -8.88
C ARG A 86 -8.80 13.57 -7.71
N VAL A 87 -8.57 12.43 -7.05
CA VAL A 87 -9.25 12.07 -5.80
C VAL A 87 -8.75 12.97 -4.68
N THR A 88 -7.44 13.11 -4.53
CA THR A 88 -6.83 13.91 -3.46
C THR A 88 -7.21 15.39 -3.56
N VAL A 89 -7.16 15.98 -4.75
CA VAL A 89 -7.54 17.39 -4.99
C VAL A 89 -9.02 17.61 -4.66
N ARG A 90 -9.92 16.68 -5.03
CA ARG A 90 -11.34 16.80 -4.66
C ARG A 90 -11.55 16.79 -3.15
N LYS A 91 -10.87 15.90 -2.42
CA LYS A 91 -10.92 15.86 -0.95
C LYS A 91 -10.38 17.15 -0.33
N LEU A 92 -9.27 17.66 -0.86
CA LEU A 92 -8.66 18.89 -0.37
C LEU A 92 -9.56 20.11 -0.61
N ILE A 93 -10.16 20.23 -1.80
CA ILE A 93 -11.12 21.30 -2.11
C ILE A 93 -12.28 21.23 -1.11
N ALA A 94 -12.88 20.06 -0.93
CA ALA A 94 -13.99 19.87 0.00
C ALA A 94 -13.63 20.38 1.40
N LEU A 95 -12.47 19.98 1.95
CA LEU A 95 -11.99 20.43 3.27
C LEU A 95 -11.74 21.93 3.37
N LEU A 96 -11.26 22.57 2.29
CA LEU A 96 -10.98 24.01 2.28
C LEU A 96 -12.22 24.88 2.04
N THR A 97 -13.25 24.31 1.41
CA THR A 97 -14.52 25.00 1.14
C THR A 97 -15.61 24.68 2.15
N ASP A 98 -15.40 23.66 2.98
CA ASP A 98 -16.29 23.36 4.10
C ASP A 98 -16.23 24.57 5.03
N LYS A 99 -17.30 25.35 5.05
CA LYS A 99 -17.42 26.46 5.99
C LYS A 99 -17.56 25.83 7.36
N THR A 100 -16.48 25.84 8.13
CA THR A 100 -16.57 25.67 9.58
C THR A 100 -17.39 26.85 10.11
N ASP A 101 -18.67 26.63 10.33
CA ASP A 101 -19.50 27.51 11.17
C ASP A 101 -19.02 27.46 12.64
#